data_AF-A0AAX0HB33-F1
#
_entry.id   AF-A0AAX0HB33-F1
#
_cell.length_a   1.000
_cell.length_b   1.000
_cell.length_c   1.000
_cell.angle_alpha   90.00
_cell.angle_beta   90.00
_cell.angle_gamma   90.00
#
_symmetry.space_group_name_H-M   'P 1'
#
loop_
_entity.id
_entity.type
_entity.pdbx_description
1 polymer ?
#
loop_
_entity_poly.entity_id
_entity_poly.type
_entity_poly.pdbx_seq_one_letter_code
_entity_poly.pdbx_strand_id
1 'polypeptide(L)'
;MNNKFTQVVKVKEENVNKIELSLVKCKALDKELKRSMEAIIDELNLHRFPRGGSSADIKINLEEQKLLRDQKERIKERIILNQKEIVHYEFQHKKAYIELEKMKYLEQEETAKEIAKIKKQEAKDLDEIAVQRYSFMKDTK
;
A
#
# COMPACT_ATOMS: atom_id res chain seq x y z
N MET A 1 20.59 -3.38 -16.39
CA MET A 1 21.81 -2.75 -15.83
C MET A 1 21.43 -2.27 -14.44
N ASN A 2 22.21 -2.60 -13.41
CA ASN A 2 22.00 -2.00 -12.09
C ASN A 2 22.73 -0.66 -12.09
N ASN A 3 22.00 0.43 -11.90
CA ASN A 3 22.60 1.76 -11.74
C ASN A 3 22.52 2.20 -10.26
N LYS A 4 23.00 3.41 -9.97
CA LYS A 4 23.02 3.95 -8.60
C LYS A 4 21.60 4.17 -8.03
N PHE A 5 20.58 4.30 -8.88
CA PHE A 5 19.19 4.48 -8.48
C PHE A 5 18.45 3.16 -8.22
N THR A 6 18.88 2.04 -8.79
CA THR A 6 18.21 0.74 -8.62
C THR A 6 18.04 0.33 -7.16
N GLN A 7 19.04 0.58 -6.31
CA GLN A 7 18.93 0.30 -4.88
C GLN A 7 17.93 1.23 -4.18
N VAL A 8 17.91 2.51 -4.57
CA VAL A 8 16.99 3.51 -4.00
C VAL A 8 15.54 3.20 -4.40
N VAL A 9 15.31 2.82 -5.67
CA VAL A 9 13.99 2.40 -6.17
C VAL A 9 13.49 1.21 -5.36
N LYS A 10 14.29 0.16 -5.17
CA LYS A 10 13.91 -1.00 -4.36
C LYS A 10 13.48 -0.63 -2.93
N VAL A 11 14.27 0.19 -2.25
CA VAL A 11 13.93 0.65 -0.88
C VAL A 11 12.62 1.44 -0.87
N LYS A 12 12.38 2.27 -1.89
CA LYS A 12 11.13 3.04 -2.01
C LYS A 12 9.93 2.14 -2.34
N GLU A 13 10.10 1.11 -3.17
CA GLU A 13 9.08 0.10 -3.44
C GLU A 13 8.71 -0.67 -2.18
N GLU A 14 9.70 -1.14 -1.41
CA GLU A 14 9.46 -1.79 -0.13
C GLU A 14 8.69 -0.89 0.85
N ASN A 15 9.01 0.41 0.88
CA ASN A 15 8.30 1.37 1.72
C ASN A 15 6.84 1.54 1.29
N VAL A 16 6.57 1.67 -0.02
CA VAL A 16 5.20 1.73 -0.56
C VAL A 16 4.44 0.46 -0.19
N ASN A 17 5.03 -0.72 -0.40
CA ASN A 17 4.41 -2.01 -0.08
C ASN A 17 4.07 -2.14 1.41
N LYS A 18 4.95 -1.66 2.31
CA LYS A 18 4.68 -1.63 3.76
C LYS A 18 3.46 -0.76 4.09
N ILE A 19 3.35 0.41 3.47
CA ILE A 19 2.20 1.32 3.66
C ILE A 19 0.91 0.68 3.11
N GLU A 20 0.97 0.04 1.93
CA GLU A 20 -0.17 -0.65 1.33
C GLU A 20 -0.68 -1.79 2.23
N LEU A 21 0.23 -2.60 2.78
CA LEU A 21 -0.12 -3.66 3.71
C LEU A 21 -0.84 -3.11 4.96
N SER A 22 -0.35 -2.00 5.51
CA SER A 22 -1.00 -1.32 6.64
C SER A 22 -2.39 -0.80 6.26
N LEU A 23 -2.54 -0.20 5.07
CA LEU A 23 -3.82 0.30 4.57
C LEU A 23 -4.84 -0.84 4.39
N VAL A 24 -4.41 -1.98 3.85
CA VAL A 24 -5.25 -3.18 3.70
C VAL A 24 -5.71 -3.68 5.07
N LYS A 25 -4.82 -3.73 6.07
CA LYS A 25 -5.18 -4.11 7.45
C LYS A 25 -6.22 -3.18 8.05
N CYS A 26 -6.04 -1.86 7.94
CA CYS A 26 -7.02 -0.89 8.44
C CYS A 26 -8.38 -1.02 7.73
N LYS A 27 -8.38 -1.26 6.41
CA LYS A 27 -9.62 -1.49 5.64
C LYS A 27 -10.33 -2.79 6.03
N ALA A 28 -9.58 -3.85 6.31
CA ALA A 28 -10.13 -5.10 6.82
C ALA A 28 -10.75 -4.89 8.21
N LEU A 29 -10.04 -4.21 9.11
CA LEU A 29 -10.53 -3.88 10.45
C LEU A 29 -11.79 -3.00 10.41
N ASP A 30 -11.87 -2.02 9.51
CA ASP A 30 -13.08 -1.18 9.34
C ASP A 30 -14.31 -2.04 9.01
N LYS A 31 -14.12 -3.01 8.10
CA LYS A 31 -15.18 -3.93 7.69
C LYS A 31 -15.63 -4.84 8.85
N GLU A 32 -14.68 -5.34 9.64
CA GLU A 32 -14.98 -6.15 10.82
C GLU A 32 -15.72 -5.35 11.89
N LEU A 33 -15.28 -4.13 12.19
CA LEU A 33 -15.93 -3.25 13.15
C LEU A 33 -17.36 -2.89 12.72
N LYS A 34 -17.57 -2.61 11.42
CA LYS A 34 -18.91 -2.35 10.88
C LYS A 34 -19.83 -3.56 11.00
N ARG A 35 -19.34 -4.77 10.69
CA ARG A 35 -20.10 -6.01 10.90
C ARG A 35 -20.45 -6.23 12.36
N SER A 36 -19.50 -6.00 13.27
CA SER A 36 -19.75 -6.11 14.71
C SER A 36 -20.76 -5.08 15.20
N MET A 37 -20.74 -3.87 14.63
CA MET A 37 -21.73 -2.83 14.92
C MET A 37 -23.13 -3.24 14.46
N GLU A 38 -23.25 -3.78 13.24
CA GLU A 38 -24.51 -4.30 12.70
C GLU A 38 -25.06 -5.42 13.59
N ALA A 39 -24.22 -6.38 14.00
CA ALA A 39 -24.64 -7.46 14.88
C ALA A 39 -25.20 -6.96 16.23
N ILE A 40 -24.56 -5.96 16.86
CA ILE A 40 -25.06 -5.36 18.11
C ILE A 40 -26.37 -4.61 17.87
N ILE A 41 -26.51 -3.93 16.73
CA ILE A 41 -27.76 -3.24 16.37
C ILE A 41 -28.90 -4.26 16.21
N ASP A 42 -28.64 -5.36 15.53
CA ASP A 42 -29.62 -6.44 15.35
C ASP A 42 -30.00 -7.07 16.70
N GLU A 43 -29.03 -7.32 17.58
CA GLU A 43 -29.28 -7.81 18.94
C GLU A 43 -30.13 -6.83 19.76
N LEU A 44 -29.81 -5.54 19.74
CA LEU A 44 -30.60 -4.50 20.38
C LEU A 44 -32.03 -4.40 19.82
N ASN A 45 -32.23 -4.64 18.52
CA ASN A 45 -33.54 -4.64 17.88
C ASN A 45 -34.38 -5.88 18.24
N LEU A 46 -33.72 -7.01 18.52
CA LEU A 46 -34.38 -8.23 19.00
C LEU A 46 -34.87 -8.09 20.45
N HIS A 47 -34.18 -7.29 21.27
CA HIS A 47 -34.63 -6.97 22.62
C HIS A 47 -35.93 -6.15 22.60
N ARG A 48 -37.06 -6.83 22.76
CA ARG A 48 -38.36 -6.20 23.06
C ARG A 48 -38.52 -6.03 24.56
N PHE A 49 -39.07 -4.88 24.98
CA PHE A 49 -39.39 -4.65 26.39
C PHE A 49 -40.36 -5.74 26.89
N PRO A 50 -40.06 -6.43 28.00
CA PRO A 50 -40.93 -7.48 28.52
C PRO A 50 -42.28 -6.88 28.93
N ARG A 51 -43.38 -7.42 28.39
CA ARG A 51 -44.76 -6.98 28.69
C ARG A 51 -45.29 -7.50 30.04
N GLY A 52 -44.48 -8.31 30.74
CA GLY A 52 -44.75 -8.91 32.04
C GLY A 52 -43.55 -9.76 32.48
N GLY A 53 -43.47 -10.11 33.76
CA GLY A 53 -42.34 -10.87 34.34
C GLY A 53 -42.03 -10.44 35.77
N SER A 54 -41.06 -11.09 36.41
CA SER A 54 -40.56 -10.66 37.72
C SER A 54 -39.82 -9.33 37.57
N SER A 55 -39.88 -8.47 38.60
CA SER A 55 -39.09 -7.23 38.63
C SER A 55 -37.58 -7.50 38.47
N ALA A 56 -37.10 -8.68 38.84
CA ALA A 56 -35.71 -9.08 38.64
C ALA A 56 -35.38 -9.25 37.15
N ASP A 57 -36.24 -9.94 36.39
CA ASP A 57 -36.04 -10.20 34.96
C ASP A 57 -36.01 -8.91 34.13
N ILE A 58 -36.86 -7.95 34.51
CA ILE A 58 -36.91 -6.63 33.87
C ILE A 58 -35.60 -5.86 34.10
N LYS A 59 -35.04 -5.93 35.32
CA LYS A 59 -33.75 -5.28 35.63
C LYS A 59 -32.60 -5.90 34.85
N ILE A 60 -32.54 -7.23 34.77
CA ILE A 60 -31.51 -7.96 34.02
C ILE A 60 -31.55 -7.55 32.54
N ASN A 61 -32.73 -7.55 31.91
CA ASN A 61 -32.87 -7.14 30.51
C ASN A 61 -32.44 -5.69 30.27
N LEU A 62 -32.74 -4.78 31.22
CA LEU A 62 -32.32 -3.38 31.14
C LEU A 62 -30.78 -3.23 31.24
N GLU A 63 -30.15 -4.02 32.10
CA GLU A 63 -28.69 -4.05 32.25
C GLU A 63 -27.99 -4.62 31.01
N GLU A 64 -28.53 -5.69 30.42
CA GLU A 64 -28.06 -6.26 29.15
C GLU A 64 -28.15 -5.23 28.01
N GLN A 65 -29.29 -4.55 27.86
CA GLN A 65 -29.44 -3.50 26.86
C GLN A 65 -28.47 -2.34 27.08
N LYS A 66 -28.23 -1.96 28.34
CA LYS A 66 -27.25 -0.92 28.66
C LYS A 66 -25.84 -1.36 28.27
N LEU A 67 -25.45 -2.59 28.57
CA LEU A 67 -24.17 -3.15 28.19
C LEU A 67 -23.98 -3.16 26.67
N LEU A 68 -24.99 -3.58 25.91
CA LEU A 68 -24.97 -3.58 24.45
C LEU A 68 -24.85 -2.15 23.87
N ARG A 69 -25.54 -1.17 24.45
CA ARG A 69 -25.39 0.26 24.06
C ARG A 69 -23.99 0.78 24.35
N ASP A 70 -23.40 0.44 25.49
CA ASP A 70 -22.04 0.84 25.83
C ASP A 70 -21.01 0.18 24.89
N GLN A 71 -21.20 -1.09 24.54
CA GLN A 71 -20.39 -1.78 23.54
C GLN A 71 -20.51 -1.11 22.16
N LYS A 72 -21.73 -0.76 21.76
CA LYS A 72 -22.01 -0.05 20.51
C LYS A 72 -21.22 1.26 20.42
N GLU A 73 -21.25 2.11 21.44
CA GLU A 73 -20.51 3.37 21.42
C GLU A 73 -18.98 3.14 21.39
N ARG A 74 -18.46 2.13 22.11
CA ARG A 74 -17.03 1.77 22.02
C ARG A 74 -16.62 1.35 20.61
N ILE A 75 -17.43 0.54 19.92
CA ILE A 75 -17.14 0.14 18.54
C ILE A 75 -17.19 1.35 17.61
N LYS A 76 -18.13 2.27 17.83
CA LYS A 76 -18.29 3.48 17.03
C LYS A 76 -17.07 4.38 17.14
N GLU A 77 -16.57 4.61 18.35
CA GLU A 77 -15.31 5.34 18.58
C GLU A 77 -14.15 4.68 17.85
N ARG A 78 -14.05 3.35 17.92
CA ARG A 78 -13.00 2.58 17.25
C ARG A 78 -13.10 2.67 15.72
N ILE A 79 -14.31 2.69 15.15
CA ILE A 79 -14.52 2.94 13.71
C ILE A 79 -13.99 4.33 13.34
N ILE A 80 -14.32 5.37 14.12
CA ILE A 80 -13.87 6.75 13.84
C ILE A 80 -12.34 6.84 13.89
N LEU A 81 -11.71 6.20 14.88
CA LEU A 81 -10.24 6.17 14.99
C LEU A 81 -9.62 5.44 13.78
N ASN A 82 -10.13 4.26 13.45
CA ASN A 82 -9.62 3.49 12.31
C ASN A 82 -9.83 4.22 10.97
N GLN A 83 -10.92 4.96 10.79
CA GLN A 83 -11.13 5.79 9.61
C GLN A 83 -10.08 6.91 9.49
N LYS A 84 -9.68 7.53 10.61
CA LYS A 84 -8.57 8.50 10.61
C LYS A 84 -7.25 7.84 10.21
N GLU A 85 -7.00 6.62 10.69
CA GLU A 85 -5.81 5.84 10.29
C GLU A 85 -5.83 5.50 8.79
N ILE A 86 -6.97 5.11 8.22
CA ILE A 86 -7.11 4.88 6.77
C ILE A 86 -6.70 6.14 6.00
N VAL A 87 -7.27 7.28 6.33
CA VAL A 87 -6.94 8.55 5.66
C VAL A 87 -5.46 8.89 5.81
N HIS A 88 -4.88 8.64 6.98
CA HIS A 88 -3.46 8.85 7.24
C HIS A 88 -2.58 7.97 6.31
N TYR A 89 -2.87 6.67 6.22
CA TYR A 89 -2.12 5.77 5.35
C TYR A 89 -2.36 6.05 3.86
N GLU A 90 -3.55 6.47 3.44
CA GLU A 90 -3.81 6.90 2.05
C GLU A 90 -2.96 8.12 1.68
N PHE A 91 -2.85 9.09 2.59
CA PHE A 91 -1.98 10.25 2.38
C PHE A 91 -0.50 9.85 2.30
N GLN A 92 -0.04 9.00 3.22
CA GLN A 92 1.34 8.50 3.19
C GLN A 92 1.64 7.71 1.91
N HIS A 93 0.70 6.87 1.49
CA HIS A 93 0.81 6.08 0.27
C HIS A 93 1.00 6.98 -0.94
N LYS A 94 0.12 7.96 -1.12
CA LYS A 94 0.22 8.93 -2.23
C LYS A 94 1.57 9.62 -2.25
N LYS A 95 2.06 10.07 -1.09
CA LYS A 95 3.36 10.75 -0.99
C LYS A 95 4.52 9.81 -1.37
N ALA A 96 4.53 8.60 -0.80
CA ALA A 96 5.56 7.60 -1.06
C ALA A 96 5.58 7.14 -2.52
N TYR A 97 4.41 6.98 -3.12
CA TYR A 97 4.24 6.59 -4.52
C TYR A 97 4.78 7.66 -5.48
N ILE A 98 4.49 8.94 -5.22
CA ILE A 98 5.05 10.05 -6.01
C ILE A 98 6.58 10.04 -5.94
N GLU A 99 7.17 9.80 -4.77
CA GLU A 99 8.63 9.72 -4.66
C GLU A 99 9.22 8.51 -5.38
N LEU A 100 8.53 7.36 -5.33
CA LEU A 100 8.94 6.18 -6.07
C LEU A 100 8.97 6.45 -7.58
N GLU A 101 7.91 7.05 -8.13
CA GLU A 101 7.82 7.37 -9.56
C GLU A 101 8.92 8.35 -10.00
N LYS A 102 9.24 9.35 -9.16
CA LYS A 102 10.38 10.25 -9.41
C LYS A 102 11.70 9.48 -9.51
N MET A 103 11.93 8.53 -8.62
CA MET A 103 13.16 7.73 -8.63
C MET A 103 13.21 6.78 -9.82
N LYS A 104 12.09 6.16 -10.20
CA LYS A 104 11.98 5.33 -11.41
C LYS A 104 12.29 6.13 -12.67
N TYR A 105 11.79 7.36 -12.75
CA TYR A 105 12.09 8.25 -13.87
C TYR A 105 13.61 8.53 -13.99
N LEU A 106 14.28 8.85 -12.87
CA LEU A 106 15.73 9.09 -12.86
C LEU A 106 16.52 7.82 -13.25
N GLU A 107 16.08 6.65 -12.77
CA GLU A 107 16.68 5.36 -13.13
C GLU A 107 16.59 5.11 -14.64
N GLN A 108 15.43 5.38 -15.24
CA GLN A 108 15.21 5.22 -16.68
C GLN A 108 16.09 6.19 -17.50
N GLU A 109 16.19 7.45 -17.08
CA GLU A 109 17.02 8.44 -17.77
C GLU A 109 18.51 8.05 -17.73
N GLU A 110 19.00 7.54 -16.60
CA GLU A 110 20.38 7.07 -16.48
C GLU A 110 20.63 5.82 -17.33
N THR A 111 19.69 4.86 -17.30
CA THR A 111 19.76 3.65 -18.14
C THR A 111 19.81 4.01 -19.63
N ALA A 112 19.01 4.98 -20.08
CA ALA A 112 19.01 5.45 -21.46
C ALA A 112 20.36 6.07 -21.87
N LYS A 113 20.97 6.88 -20.98
CA LYS A 113 22.30 7.45 -21.19
C LYS A 113 23.38 6.38 -21.28
N GLU A 114 23.32 5.37 -20.42
CA GLU A 114 24.24 4.25 -20.43
C GLU A 114 24.13 3.43 -21.73
N ILE A 115 22.91 3.11 -22.16
CA ILE A 115 22.66 2.41 -23.43
C ILE A 115 23.20 3.23 -24.62
N ALA A 116 22.97 4.54 -24.65
CA ALA A 116 23.47 5.40 -25.71
C ALA A 116 25.02 5.42 -25.74
N LYS A 117 25.66 5.42 -24.56
CA LYS A 117 27.12 5.35 -24.44
C LYS A 117 27.67 4.01 -24.95
N ILE A 118 27.02 2.90 -24.59
CA ILE A 118 27.40 1.57 -25.07
C ILE A 118 27.30 1.50 -26.60
N LYS A 119 26.16 1.90 -27.17
CA LYS A 119 25.96 1.92 -28.64
C LYS A 119 27.02 2.74 -29.37
N LYS A 120 27.40 3.90 -28.82
CA LYS A 120 28.45 4.75 -29.39
C LYS A 120 29.82 4.10 -29.31
N GLN A 121 30.12 3.37 -28.25
CA GLN A 121 31.38 2.62 -28.13
C GLN A 121 31.40 1.45 -29.10
N GLU A 122 30.33 0.65 -29.16
CA GLU A 122 30.19 -0.46 -30.11
C GLU A 122 30.37 -0.02 -31.56
N ALA A 123 29.80 1.12 -31.95
CA ALA A 123 29.98 1.68 -33.28
C ALA A 123 31.46 2.02 -33.59
N LYS A 124 32.17 2.63 -32.63
CA LYS A 124 33.61 2.93 -32.78
C LYS A 124 34.44 1.66 -32.88
N ASP A 125 34.17 0.68 -32.02
CA ASP A 125 34.89 -0.58 -32.01
C ASP A 125 34.69 -1.33 -33.35
N LEU A 126 33.49 -1.27 -33.92
CA LEU A 126 33.19 -1.82 -35.26
C LEU A 126 33.96 -1.09 -36.36
N ASP A 127 34.01 0.24 -36.31
CA ASP A 127 34.79 1.03 -37.27
C ASP A 127 36.29 0.70 -37.18
N GLU A 128 36.84 0.60 -35.96
CA GLU A 128 38.23 0.20 -35.74
C GLU A 128 38.53 -1.20 -36.28
N ILE A 129 37.66 -2.18 -36.04
CA ILE A 129 37.78 -3.54 -36.60
C ILE A 129 37.73 -3.49 -38.13
N ALA A 130 36.86 -2.69 -38.72
CA ALA A 130 36.75 -2.54 -40.17
C ALA A 130 38.03 -1.96 -40.78
N VAL A 131 38.61 -0.92 -40.15
CA VAL A 131 39.88 -0.31 -40.55
C VAL A 131 41.02 -1.33 -40.45
N GLN A 132 41.12 -2.05 -39.33
CA GLN A 132 42.14 -3.08 -39.16
C GLN A 132 42.04 -4.16 -40.24
N ARG A 133 40.84 -4.69 -40.49
CA ARG A 133 40.61 -5.70 -41.55
C ARG A 133 41.00 -5.18 -42.93
N TYR A 134 40.61 -3.95 -43.25
CA TYR A 134 40.96 -3.33 -44.53
C TYR A 134 42.47 -3.20 -44.71
N SER A 135 43.19 -2.74 -43.68
CA SER A 135 44.65 -2.63 -43.69
C SER A 135 45.33 -4.00 -43.86
N PHE A 136 44.92 -5.02 -43.11
CA PHE A 136 45.45 -6.38 -43.25
C PHE A 136 45.27 -6.96 -44.65
N MET A 137 44.12 -6.71 -45.29
CA MET A 137 43.86 -7.16 -46.67
C MET A 137 44.69 -6.41 -47.72
N LYS A 138 45.16 -5.21 -47.41
CA LYS A 138 46.00 -4.41 -48.30
C LYS A 138 47.46 -4.85 -48.26
N ASP A 139 47.94 -5.31 -47.10
CA ASP A 139 49.32 -5.80 -46.90
C ASP A 139 49.53 -7.25 -47.41
N THR A 140 48.46 -7.98 -47.72
CA THR A 140 48.51 -9.34 -48.29
C THR A 140 48.40 -9.39 -49.81
N LYS A 141 48.36 -8.23 -50.48
CA LYS A 141 48.43 -8.09 -51.95
C LYS A 141 49.75 -7.48 -52.36
#